data_AF-A0A4Q2SAK5-F1
#
_entry.id   AF-A0A4Q2SAK5-F1
#
_cell.length_a   1.000
_cell.length_b   1.000
_cell.length_c   1.000
_cell.angle_alpha   90.00
_cell.angle_beta   90.00
_cell.angle_gamma   90.00
#
_symmetry.space_group_name_H-M   'P 1'
#
loop_
_entity.id
_entity.type
_entity.pdbx_description
1 polymer ?
#
loop_
_entity_poly.entity_id
_entity_poly.type
_entity_poly.pdbx_seq_one_letter_code
_entity_poly.pdbx_strand_id
1 'polypeptide(L)'
;MVGADVAQLRALAGSFERAAEQLRQTSTKVRSGVQISAWAGPFAVRFRKTWDSEHSVKLTRVAAALAAQARQLRLEADQQERTSAVSVRLVSTRSLLDLDRLDADGDGVVITEVVGVDGKVRYVVTITGTRPFAAPGEHFDALENAAVLGIETQTMSYVEQLMGERGITSEDEVLLVGYSQGGLIAQNIAHSGRWGDPLVVTWASPQVIGGVEARDIIRFEVTGDVITDGVAASSLSVPDQAGDNYLVRGDAGAGRSGARVGIPNAVDIAVGLGAGAAIHMEGRPFYGNLADEFDERDDLYATRLQARMEPFLGGSVVSNQ
;
A
#
# COMPACT_ATOMS: atom_id res chain seq x y z
N MET A 1 12.23 -16.53 7.82
CA MET A 1 10.87 -16.94 7.43
C MET A 1 11.00 -17.76 6.16
N VAL A 2 10.45 -18.98 6.11
CA VAL A 2 10.42 -19.77 4.87
C VAL A 2 9.23 -19.25 4.08
N GLY A 3 9.45 -18.35 3.12
CA GLY A 3 8.41 -17.93 2.19
C GLY A 3 7.76 -19.16 1.55
N ALA A 4 6.45 -19.14 1.31
CA ALA A 4 5.75 -20.24 0.67
C ALA A 4 6.47 -20.63 -0.62
N ASP A 5 6.69 -21.93 -0.85
CA ASP A 5 7.37 -22.37 -2.06
C ASP A 5 6.51 -21.98 -3.27
N VAL A 6 7.01 -21.06 -4.11
CA VAL A 6 6.34 -20.56 -5.32
C VAL A 6 5.90 -21.73 -6.23
N ALA A 7 6.68 -22.82 -6.25
CA ALA A 7 6.32 -24.02 -6.99
C ALA A 7 5.10 -24.74 -6.37
N GLN A 8 4.97 -24.74 -5.04
CA GLN A 8 3.81 -25.30 -4.33
C GLN A 8 2.55 -24.46 -4.55
N LEU A 9 2.64 -23.12 -4.54
CA LEU A 9 1.52 -22.23 -4.87
C LEU A 9 1.01 -22.46 -6.30
N ARG A 10 1.93 -22.53 -7.28
CA ARG A 10 1.60 -22.83 -8.67
C ARG A 10 1.01 -24.24 -8.83
N ALA A 11 1.52 -25.23 -8.10
CA ALA A 11 0.98 -26.58 -8.10
C ALA A 11 -0.44 -26.66 -7.52
N LEU A 12 -0.69 -25.94 -6.41
CA LEU A 12 -2.01 -25.84 -5.78
C LEU A 12 -3.01 -25.14 -6.69
N ALA A 13 -2.64 -24.01 -7.31
CA ALA A 13 -3.46 -23.32 -8.30
C ALA A 13 -3.85 -24.27 -9.45
N GLY A 14 -2.89 -25.02 -9.98
CA GLY A 14 -3.14 -26.03 -11.01
C GLY A 14 -4.10 -27.14 -10.55
N SER A 15 -4.08 -27.52 -9.27
CA SER A 15 -5.03 -28.50 -8.71
C SER A 15 -6.46 -27.97 -8.68
N PHE A 16 -6.65 -26.70 -8.30
CA PHE A 16 -7.96 -26.07 -8.22
C PHE A 16 -8.59 -25.88 -9.60
N GLU A 17 -7.79 -25.54 -10.61
CA GLU A 17 -8.28 -25.46 -12.00
C GLU A 17 -8.72 -26.81 -12.54
N ARG A 18 -7.93 -27.87 -12.31
CA ARG A 18 -8.30 -29.23 -12.71
C ARG A 18 -9.60 -29.65 -12.03
N ALA A 19 -9.78 -29.36 -10.74
CA ALA A 19 -11.00 -29.65 -10.00
C ALA A 19 -12.21 -28.85 -10.54
N ALA A 20 -12.04 -27.55 -10.82
CA ALA A 20 -13.08 -26.71 -11.41
C ALA A 20 -13.53 -27.23 -12.78
N GLU A 21 -12.58 -27.63 -13.63
CA GLU A 21 -12.88 -28.17 -14.95
C GLU A 21 -13.57 -29.54 -14.88
N GLN A 22 -13.10 -30.42 -13.99
CA GLN A 22 -13.75 -31.71 -13.75
C GLN A 22 -15.21 -31.55 -13.28
N LEU A 23 -15.50 -30.57 -12.42
CA LEU A 23 -16.86 -30.24 -11.98
C LEU A 23 -17.74 -29.76 -13.14
N ARG A 24 -17.23 -28.89 -14.02
CA ARG A 24 -17.95 -28.43 -15.21
C ARG A 24 -18.27 -29.58 -16.16
N GLN A 25 -17.28 -30.42 -16.46
CA GLN A 25 -17.46 -31.59 -17.33
C GLN A 25 -18.46 -32.58 -16.75
N THR A 26 -18.40 -32.84 -15.45
CA THR A 26 -19.35 -33.72 -14.76
C THR A 26 -20.77 -33.14 -14.80
N SER A 27 -20.93 -31.84 -14.52
CA SER A 27 -22.21 -31.16 -14.61
C SER A 27 -22.82 -31.26 -16.03
N THR A 28 -22.03 -31.05 -17.07
CA THR A 28 -22.48 -31.21 -18.46
C THR A 28 -22.86 -32.65 -18.78
N LYS A 29 -22.06 -33.63 -18.36
CA LYS A 29 -22.37 -35.07 -18.56
C LYS A 29 -23.68 -35.47 -17.88
N VAL A 30 -23.90 -35.05 -16.63
CA VAL A 30 -25.15 -35.33 -15.91
C VAL A 30 -26.32 -34.63 -16.59
N ARG A 31 -26.17 -33.36 -16.98
CA ARG A 31 -27.22 -32.64 -17.73
C ARG A 31 -27.62 -33.37 -19.00
N SER A 32 -26.65 -33.75 -19.84
CA SER A 32 -26.91 -34.50 -21.07
C SER A 32 -27.57 -35.85 -20.80
N GLY A 33 -27.10 -36.61 -19.80
CA GLY A 33 -27.69 -37.89 -19.42
C GLY A 33 -29.14 -37.76 -18.95
N VAL A 34 -29.45 -36.70 -18.19
CA VAL A 34 -30.79 -36.41 -17.67
C VAL A 34 -31.75 -35.96 -18.77
N GLN A 35 -31.25 -35.25 -19.78
CA GLN A 35 -32.06 -34.76 -20.91
C GLN A 35 -32.37 -35.87 -21.93
N ILE A 36 -31.43 -36.78 -22.20
CA ILE A 36 -31.56 -37.83 -23.23
C ILE A 36 -32.22 -39.11 -22.69
N SER A 37 -32.30 -39.27 -21.36
CA SER A 37 -32.90 -40.44 -20.73
C SER A 37 -34.38 -40.63 -21.10
N ALA A 38 -34.74 -41.86 -21.48
CA ALA A 38 -36.12 -42.31 -21.71
C ALA A 38 -36.98 -42.38 -20.43
N TRP A 39 -36.43 -41.98 -19.27
CA TRP A 39 -37.14 -41.90 -18.00
C TRP A 39 -38.25 -40.84 -18.06
N ALA A 40 -39.49 -41.29 -17.88
CA ALA A 40 -40.70 -40.47 -17.96
C ALA A 40 -41.53 -40.55 -16.68
N GLY A 41 -42.40 -39.55 -16.49
CA GLY A 41 -43.31 -39.44 -15.35
C GLY A 41 -43.05 -38.22 -14.45
N PRO A 42 -43.91 -37.98 -13.45
CA PRO A 42 -43.88 -36.77 -12.62
C PRO A 42 -42.55 -36.53 -11.89
N PHE A 43 -41.89 -37.60 -11.44
CA PHE A 43 -40.58 -37.51 -10.79
C PHE A 43 -39.47 -37.08 -11.75
N ALA A 44 -39.47 -37.58 -12.99
CA ALA A 44 -38.49 -37.21 -14.00
C ALA A 44 -38.59 -35.72 -14.35
N VAL A 45 -39.81 -35.19 -14.48
CA VAL A 45 -40.04 -33.75 -14.72
C VAL A 45 -39.56 -32.91 -13.54
N ARG A 46 -39.89 -33.30 -12.30
CA ARG A 46 -39.43 -32.58 -11.10
C ARG A 46 -37.91 -32.60 -10.99
N PHE A 47 -37.27 -33.74 -11.22
CA PHE A 47 -35.81 -33.86 -11.16
C PHE A 47 -35.12 -32.99 -12.21
N ARG A 48 -35.57 -33.01 -13.48
CA ARG A 48 -35.04 -32.14 -14.54
C ARG A 48 -35.13 -30.66 -14.14
N LYS A 49 -36.27 -30.23 -13.62
CA LYS A 49 -36.48 -28.86 -13.14
C LYS A 49 -35.50 -28.52 -12.00
N THR A 50 -35.39 -29.36 -10.98
CA THR A 50 -34.48 -29.14 -9.84
C THR A 50 -33.00 -29.18 -10.26
N TRP A 51 -32.65 -30.03 -11.22
CA TRP A 51 -31.31 -30.08 -11.79
C TRP A 51 -30.95 -28.76 -12.48
N ASP A 52 -31.83 -28.25 -13.35
CA ASP A 52 -31.60 -27.02 -14.09
C ASP A 52 -31.63 -25.78 -13.18
N SER A 53 -32.43 -25.76 -12.11
CA SER A 53 -32.56 -24.58 -11.24
C SER A 53 -31.63 -24.55 -10.03
N GLU A 54 -31.30 -25.70 -9.43
CA GLU A 54 -30.56 -25.75 -8.15
C GLU A 54 -29.22 -26.47 -8.26
N HIS A 55 -29.20 -27.69 -8.76
CA HIS A 55 -27.97 -28.50 -8.74
C HIS A 55 -26.90 -27.96 -9.69
N SER A 56 -27.28 -27.63 -10.92
CA SER A 56 -26.36 -27.07 -11.92
C SER A 56 -25.79 -25.72 -11.48
N VAL A 57 -26.61 -24.88 -10.83
CA VAL A 57 -26.20 -23.57 -10.30
C VAL A 57 -25.21 -23.74 -9.16
N LYS A 58 -25.44 -24.67 -8.22
CA LYS A 58 -24.51 -24.95 -7.11
C LYS A 58 -23.15 -25.44 -7.63
N LEU A 59 -23.13 -26.39 -8.57
CA LEU A 59 -21.89 -26.87 -9.19
C LEU A 59 -21.13 -25.77 -9.94
N THR A 60 -21.86 -24.91 -10.66
CA THR A 60 -21.29 -23.76 -11.36
C THR A 60 -20.64 -22.77 -10.39
N ARG A 61 -21.29 -22.49 -9.25
CA ARG A 61 -20.74 -21.61 -8.20
C ARG A 61 -19.45 -22.18 -7.60
N VAL A 62 -19.41 -23.47 -7.27
CA VAL A 62 -18.21 -24.11 -6.73
C VAL A 62 -17.06 -24.08 -7.74
N ALA A 63 -17.33 -24.41 -9.01
CA ALA A 63 -16.33 -24.34 -10.07
C ALA A 63 -15.81 -22.90 -10.30
N ALA A 64 -16.68 -21.89 -10.17
CA ALA A 64 -16.29 -20.49 -10.26
C ALA A 64 -15.41 -20.05 -9.08
N ALA A 65 -15.74 -20.48 -7.85
CA ALA A 65 -14.97 -20.19 -6.65
C ALA A 65 -13.55 -20.81 -6.72
N LEU A 66 -13.45 -22.09 -7.12
CA LEU A 66 -12.16 -22.76 -7.29
C LEU A 66 -11.29 -22.07 -8.35
N ALA A 67 -11.89 -21.67 -9.49
CA ALA A 67 -11.18 -20.93 -10.52
C ALA A 67 -10.74 -19.53 -10.07
N ALA A 68 -11.53 -18.86 -9.21
CA ALA A 68 -11.14 -17.58 -8.62
C ALA A 68 -9.95 -17.75 -7.67
N GLN A 69 -9.98 -18.75 -6.77
CA GLN A 69 -8.86 -19.01 -5.87
C GLN A 69 -7.60 -19.46 -6.62
N ALA A 70 -7.74 -20.22 -7.70
CA ALA A 70 -6.58 -20.55 -8.54
C ALA A 70 -5.91 -19.32 -9.17
N ARG A 71 -6.69 -18.28 -9.53
CA ARG A 71 -6.12 -17.01 -10.01
C ARG A 71 -5.40 -16.25 -8.90
N GLN A 72 -6.00 -16.18 -7.70
CA GLN A 72 -5.37 -15.53 -6.54
C GLN A 72 -4.03 -16.18 -6.19
N LEU A 73 -3.97 -17.51 -6.09
CA LEU A 73 -2.73 -18.25 -5.83
C LEU A 73 -1.63 -18.01 -6.88
N ARG A 74 -1.98 -17.73 -8.14
CA ARG A 74 -0.99 -17.37 -9.17
C ARG A 74 -0.52 -15.94 -9.04
N LEU A 75 -1.42 -15.01 -8.72
CA LEU A 75 -1.04 -13.63 -8.42
C LEU A 75 -0.06 -13.59 -7.24
N GLU A 76 -0.37 -14.32 -6.16
CA GLU A 76 0.51 -14.47 -4.99
C GLU A 76 1.87 -15.09 -5.38
N ALA A 77 1.88 -16.14 -6.22
CA ALA A 77 3.13 -16.77 -6.67
C ALA A 77 3.98 -15.84 -7.54
N ASP A 78 3.36 -15.10 -8.46
CA ASP A 78 4.06 -14.16 -9.35
C ASP A 78 4.55 -12.92 -8.57
N GLN A 79 3.80 -12.50 -7.56
CA GLN A 79 4.19 -11.46 -6.61
C GLN A 79 5.43 -11.90 -5.82
N GLN A 80 5.40 -13.09 -5.22
CA GLN A 80 6.51 -13.61 -4.42
C GLN A 80 7.79 -13.84 -5.25
N GLU A 81 7.66 -14.24 -6.52
CA GLU A 81 8.78 -14.35 -7.47
C GLU A 81 9.40 -12.98 -7.80
N ARG A 82 8.58 -11.92 -7.93
CA ARG A 82 9.06 -10.54 -8.11
C ARG A 82 9.76 -10.00 -6.86
N THR A 83 9.20 -10.22 -5.67
CA THR A 83 9.78 -9.80 -4.39
C THR A 83 11.13 -10.48 -4.12
N SER A 84 11.30 -11.73 -4.57
CA SER A 84 12.55 -12.49 -4.40
C SER A 84 13.63 -12.15 -5.43
N ALA A 85 13.25 -11.61 -6.60
CA ALA A 85 14.18 -11.30 -7.68
C ALA A 85 14.86 -9.93 -7.56
N VAL A 86 14.35 -9.05 -6.69
CA VAL A 86 14.92 -7.71 -6.44
C VAL A 86 15.41 -7.64 -4.99
N SER A 87 16.68 -7.93 -4.77
CA SER A 87 17.34 -7.46 -3.54
C SER A 87 17.28 -5.93 -3.55
N VAL A 88 16.44 -5.35 -2.70
CA VAL A 88 16.33 -3.89 -2.57
C VAL A 88 17.71 -3.36 -2.19
N ARG A 89 18.24 -2.43 -2.98
CA ARG A 89 19.44 -1.68 -2.64
C ARG A 89 19.01 -0.25 -2.41
N LEU A 90 18.88 0.14 -1.15
CA LEU A 90 18.60 1.52 -0.78
C LEU A 90 19.87 2.34 -0.98
N VAL A 91 19.97 3.04 -2.11
CA VAL A 91 21.20 3.75 -2.53
C VAL A 91 20.99 5.23 -2.85
N SER A 92 19.74 5.68 -2.84
CA SER A 92 19.36 7.07 -3.17
C SER A 92 18.02 7.42 -2.53
N THR A 93 17.66 8.70 -2.45
CA THR A 93 16.34 9.10 -1.97
C THR A 93 15.23 8.49 -2.83
N ARG A 94 15.47 8.40 -4.14
CA ARG A 94 14.53 7.77 -5.08
C ARG A 94 14.28 6.29 -4.76
N SER A 95 15.27 5.57 -4.24
CA SER A 95 15.11 4.15 -3.87
C SER A 95 14.17 3.91 -2.68
N LEU A 96 13.88 4.96 -1.89
CA LEU A 96 12.83 4.91 -0.87
C LEU A 96 11.42 4.96 -1.48
N LEU A 97 11.31 5.46 -2.72
CA LEU A 97 10.08 5.52 -3.51
C LEU A 97 10.02 4.37 -4.51
N ASP A 98 9.75 3.16 -4.02
CA ASP A 98 9.45 2.00 -4.87
C ASP A 98 7.94 1.64 -4.78
N LEU A 99 7.14 2.40 -5.52
CA LEU A 99 5.68 2.29 -5.49
C LEU A 99 5.17 0.97 -6.09
N ASP A 100 5.89 0.40 -7.05
CA ASP A 100 5.54 -0.90 -7.65
C ASP A 100 5.67 -2.03 -6.62
N ARG A 101 6.60 -1.90 -5.68
CA ARG A 101 6.78 -2.81 -4.54
C ARG A 101 5.73 -2.60 -3.44
N LEU A 102 5.35 -1.35 -3.17
CA LEU A 102 4.32 -1.01 -2.17
C LEU A 102 2.91 -1.48 -2.56
N ASP A 103 2.60 -1.43 -3.85
CA ASP A 103 1.36 -2.00 -4.41
C ASP A 103 1.50 -3.53 -4.63
N ALA A 104 2.75 -3.98 -4.81
CA ALA A 104 3.29 -5.33 -4.81
C ALA A 104 2.83 -6.23 -3.66
N ASP A 105 3.23 -5.88 -2.43
CA ASP A 105 3.39 -6.82 -1.31
C ASP A 105 2.09 -7.18 -0.54
N GLY A 106 0.90 -6.76 -1.00
CA GLY A 106 -0.41 -7.22 -0.49
C GLY A 106 -0.82 -6.72 0.91
N ASP A 107 0.15 -6.41 1.77
CA ASP A 107 -0.03 -6.00 3.17
C ASP A 107 0.20 -4.49 3.36
N GLY A 108 0.80 -3.81 2.38
CA GLY A 108 0.85 -2.34 2.32
C GLY A 108 1.87 -1.71 3.25
N VAL A 109 2.62 -2.54 3.99
CA VAL A 109 3.73 -2.15 4.84
C VAL A 109 4.90 -3.04 4.48
N VAL A 110 6.10 -2.47 4.38
CA VAL A 110 7.32 -3.26 4.27
C VAL A 110 8.38 -2.72 5.20
N ILE A 111 8.98 -3.60 5.99
CA ILE A 111 10.05 -3.27 6.93
C ILE A 111 11.35 -3.84 6.39
N THR A 112 12.29 -2.95 6.07
CA THR A 112 13.62 -3.31 5.56
C THR A 112 14.65 -3.12 6.66
N GLU A 113 15.41 -4.18 6.96
CA GLU A 113 16.55 -4.11 7.87
C GLU A 113 17.80 -3.67 7.09
N VAL A 114 18.41 -2.57 7.52
CA VAL A 114 19.61 -1.99 6.93
C VAL A 114 20.74 -2.04 7.93
N VAL A 115 21.85 -2.67 7.56
CA VAL A 115 23.10 -2.54 8.32
C VAL A 115 23.90 -1.41 7.71
N GLY A 116 23.96 -0.28 8.41
CA GLY A 116 24.71 0.90 7.97
C GLY A 116 26.21 0.63 7.86
N VAL A 117 26.93 1.54 7.20
CA VAL A 117 28.40 1.46 7.04
C VAL A 117 29.14 1.47 8.39
N ASP A 118 28.50 1.98 9.43
CA ASP A 118 28.96 1.97 10.82
C ASP A 118 28.69 0.64 11.56
N GLY A 119 28.07 -0.33 10.89
CA GLY A 119 27.72 -1.64 11.45
C GLY A 119 26.47 -1.65 12.33
N LYS A 120 25.78 -0.52 12.49
CA LYS A 120 24.51 -0.48 13.23
C LYS A 120 23.36 -0.98 12.38
N VAL A 121 22.46 -1.72 13.02
CA VAL A 121 21.17 -2.12 12.44
C VAL A 121 20.20 -0.94 12.52
N ARG A 122 19.48 -0.70 11.43
CA ARG A 122 18.46 0.34 11.28
C ARG A 122 17.26 -0.23 10.53
N TYR A 123 16.12 0.41 10.67
CA TYR A 123 14.89 -0.04 10.01
C TYR A 123 14.31 1.04 9.11
N VAL A 124 13.95 0.65 7.89
CA VAL A 124 13.17 1.48 6.96
C VAL A 124 11.78 0.88 6.86
N VAL A 125 10.78 1.61 7.34
CA VAL A 125 9.37 1.18 7.35
C VAL A 125 8.64 1.95 6.25
N THR A 126 8.34 1.25 5.16
CA THR A 126 7.64 1.81 3.99
C THR A 126 6.15 1.50 4.05
N ILE A 127 5.30 2.53 3.90
CA ILE A 127 3.86 2.47 4.10
C ILE A 127 3.15 2.98 2.83
N THR A 128 2.27 2.14 2.26
CA THR A 128 1.54 2.44 1.02
C THR A 128 0.39 3.45 1.23
N GLY A 129 -0.19 3.90 0.12
CA GLY A 129 -1.33 4.81 0.11
C GLY A 129 -2.69 4.10 0.18
N THR A 130 -3.76 4.90 0.03
CA THR A 130 -5.15 4.40 0.04
C THR A 130 -5.36 3.30 -1.00
N ARG A 131 -5.99 2.19 -0.60
CA ARG A 131 -6.33 1.08 -1.50
C ARG A 131 -7.70 1.32 -2.16
N PRO A 132 -7.78 1.41 -3.51
CA PRO A 132 -9.02 1.77 -4.20
C PRO A 132 -10.18 0.79 -4.01
N PHE A 133 -9.89 -0.46 -3.63
CA PHE A 133 -10.88 -1.54 -3.49
C PHE A 133 -11.03 -2.06 -2.06
N ALA A 134 -10.36 -1.44 -1.09
CA ALA A 134 -10.52 -1.81 0.32
C ALA A 134 -11.93 -1.46 0.81
N ALA A 135 -12.58 -2.39 1.48
CA ALA A 135 -13.87 -2.15 2.13
C ALA A 135 -13.70 -1.29 3.39
N PRO A 136 -14.74 -0.54 3.82
CA PRO A 136 -14.68 0.18 5.09
C PRO A 136 -14.31 -0.75 6.27
N GLY A 137 -13.27 -0.38 7.01
CA GLY A 137 -12.73 -1.15 8.12
C GLY A 137 -11.60 -2.12 7.74
N GLU A 138 -11.22 -2.21 6.46
CA GLU A 138 -9.98 -2.87 6.04
C GLU A 138 -8.80 -1.88 6.13
N HIS A 139 -7.59 -2.40 6.34
CA HIS A 139 -6.40 -1.55 6.34
C HIS A 139 -6.26 -0.78 5.02
N PHE A 140 -5.84 0.47 5.12
CA PHE A 140 -5.67 1.42 4.03
C PHE A 140 -6.96 1.81 3.29
N ASP A 141 -8.13 1.67 3.92
CA ASP A 141 -9.39 2.15 3.35
C ASP A 141 -9.48 3.70 3.38
N ALA A 142 -10.33 4.27 2.53
CA ALA A 142 -10.42 5.72 2.36
C ALA A 142 -10.94 6.47 3.61
N LEU A 143 -11.71 5.84 4.50
CA LEU A 143 -12.16 6.45 5.74
C LEU A 143 -11.01 6.64 6.73
N GLU A 144 -9.97 5.81 6.66
CA GLU A 144 -8.79 5.95 7.50
C GLU A 144 -7.95 7.20 7.15
N ASN A 145 -8.26 7.90 6.05
CA ASN A 145 -7.75 9.25 5.81
C ASN A 145 -8.16 10.26 6.90
N ALA A 146 -9.11 9.91 7.78
CA ALA A 146 -9.38 10.65 9.01
C ALA A 146 -8.14 10.82 9.91
N ALA A 147 -7.08 10.01 9.71
CA ALA A 147 -5.76 10.20 10.32
C ALA A 147 -5.16 11.59 10.06
N VAL A 148 -5.63 12.31 9.03
CA VAL A 148 -5.27 13.72 8.78
C VAL A 148 -5.62 14.63 9.96
N LEU A 149 -6.58 14.25 10.80
CA LEU A 149 -6.98 14.98 12.01
C LEU A 149 -6.26 14.48 13.28
N GLY A 150 -5.23 13.65 13.13
CA GLY A 150 -4.56 13.00 14.25
C GLY A 150 -5.38 11.91 14.93
N ILE A 151 -6.45 11.43 14.27
CA ILE A 151 -7.28 10.35 14.80
C ILE A 151 -6.54 9.03 14.60
N GLU A 152 -6.39 8.27 15.69
CA GLU A 152 -5.82 6.92 15.66
C GLU A 152 -6.67 6.00 14.76
N THR A 153 -6.02 5.24 13.89
CA THR A 153 -6.69 4.35 12.92
C THR A 153 -6.23 2.90 13.06
N GLN A 154 -6.99 1.95 12.48
CA GLN A 154 -6.62 0.55 12.55
C GLN A 154 -5.34 0.27 11.76
N THR A 155 -5.09 0.98 10.65
CA THR A 155 -3.84 0.85 9.91
C THR A 155 -2.65 1.36 10.71
N MET A 156 -2.79 2.42 11.52
CA MET A 156 -1.71 2.84 12.43
C MET A 156 -1.35 1.74 13.42
N SER A 157 -2.36 1.19 14.13
CA SER A 157 -2.14 0.08 15.06
C SER A 157 -1.53 -1.15 14.38
N TYR A 158 -1.92 -1.43 13.13
CA TYR A 158 -1.38 -2.52 12.32
C TYR A 158 0.11 -2.31 11.98
N VAL A 159 0.50 -1.11 11.52
CA VAL A 159 1.90 -0.78 11.23
C VAL A 159 2.76 -0.91 12.50
N GLU A 160 2.29 -0.35 13.61
CA GLU A 160 2.98 -0.44 14.90
C GLU A 160 3.10 -1.89 15.39
N GLN A 161 2.08 -2.72 15.16
CA GLN A 161 2.14 -4.15 15.46
C GLN A 161 3.24 -4.83 14.64
N LEU A 162 3.31 -4.59 13.33
CA LEU A 162 4.35 -5.15 12.48
C LEU A 162 5.76 -4.71 12.92
N MET A 163 5.92 -3.43 13.29
CA MET A 163 7.18 -2.93 13.84
C MET A 163 7.55 -3.67 15.14
N GLY A 164 6.59 -3.89 16.04
CA GLY A 164 6.81 -4.62 17.28
C GLY A 164 7.11 -6.11 17.07
N GLU A 165 6.47 -6.76 16.09
CA GLU A 165 6.75 -8.15 15.72
C GLU A 165 8.17 -8.34 15.13
N ARG A 166 8.74 -7.28 14.56
CA ARG A 166 10.16 -7.23 14.15
C ARG A 166 11.12 -6.97 15.30
N GLY A 167 10.60 -6.72 16.50
CA GLY A 167 11.41 -6.41 17.68
C GLY A 167 11.98 -5.00 17.67
N ILE A 168 11.44 -4.10 16.85
CA ILE A 168 11.80 -2.68 16.86
C ILE A 168 11.37 -2.09 18.21
N THR A 169 12.18 -1.19 18.75
CA THR A 169 11.97 -0.48 20.02
C THR A 169 12.26 1.01 19.85
N SER A 170 12.03 1.79 20.91
CA SER A 170 12.35 3.22 20.93
C SER A 170 13.86 3.53 20.88
N GLU A 171 14.72 2.52 21.07
CA GLU A 171 16.17 2.67 21.00
C GLU A 171 16.73 2.45 19.58
N ASP A 172 15.90 1.94 18.67
CA ASP A 172 16.30 1.66 17.29
C ASP A 172 16.21 2.93 16.43
N GLU A 173 17.14 3.04 15.47
CA GLU A 173 17.10 4.13 14.48
C GLU A 173 16.12 3.73 13.34
N VAL A 174 15.03 4.47 13.22
CA VAL A 174 13.91 4.18 12.30
C VAL A 174 13.73 5.31 11.29
N LEU A 175 13.55 4.92 10.02
CA LEU A 175 13.13 5.78 8.92
C LEU A 175 11.71 5.37 8.50
N LEU A 176 10.73 6.24 8.72
CA LEU A 176 9.36 6.06 8.26
C LEU A 176 9.19 6.68 6.87
N VAL A 177 8.66 5.90 5.93
CA VAL A 177 8.58 6.23 4.50
C VAL A 177 7.14 6.05 4.07
N GLY A 178 6.45 7.10 3.61
CA GLY A 178 5.00 7.02 3.36
C GLY A 178 4.55 7.70 2.07
N TYR A 179 3.70 7.01 1.30
CA TYR A 179 3.03 7.59 0.13
C TYR A 179 1.56 7.91 0.43
N SER A 180 1.08 9.10 0.08
CA SER A 180 -0.34 9.47 0.23
C SER A 180 -0.83 9.26 1.68
N GLN A 181 -1.87 8.46 1.89
CA GLN A 181 -2.34 8.04 3.22
C GLN A 181 -1.24 7.42 4.09
N GLY A 182 -0.31 6.65 3.53
CA GLY A 182 0.82 6.09 4.27
C GLY A 182 1.72 7.15 4.88
N GLY A 183 1.82 8.32 4.25
CA GLY A 183 2.52 9.47 4.82
C GLY A 183 1.77 10.12 5.99
N LEU A 184 0.43 10.12 6.01
CA LEU A 184 -0.35 10.52 7.20
C LEU A 184 -0.09 9.57 8.36
N ILE A 185 -0.08 8.27 8.07
CA ILE A 185 0.15 7.22 9.07
C ILE A 185 1.57 7.36 9.63
N ALA A 186 2.58 7.51 8.77
CA ALA A 186 3.97 7.72 9.17
C ALA A 186 4.13 8.95 10.09
N GLN A 187 3.52 10.08 9.72
CA GLN A 187 3.55 11.30 10.53
C GLN A 187 2.93 11.10 11.91
N ASN A 188 1.77 10.44 12.00
CA ASN A 188 1.10 10.19 13.28
C ASN A 188 1.86 9.17 14.14
N ILE A 189 2.45 8.13 13.54
CA ILE A 189 3.30 7.17 14.26
C ILE A 189 4.52 7.88 14.84
N ALA A 190 5.19 8.76 14.08
CA ALA A 190 6.28 9.59 14.59
C ALA A 190 5.81 10.47 15.76
N HIS A 191 4.64 11.09 15.64
CA HIS A 191 4.06 11.94 16.69
C HIS A 191 3.71 11.17 17.97
N SER A 192 3.49 9.86 17.90
CA SER A 192 3.18 9.04 19.08
C SER A 192 4.31 9.01 20.13
N GLY A 193 5.55 9.26 19.71
CA GLY A 193 6.75 9.17 20.56
C GLY A 193 7.10 7.76 21.03
N ARG A 194 6.42 6.72 20.53
CA ARG A 194 6.62 5.31 20.95
C ARG A 194 7.85 4.66 20.33
N TRP A 195 8.35 5.21 19.24
CA TRP A 195 9.38 4.61 18.38
C TRP A 195 10.64 5.48 18.32
N GLY A 196 10.96 6.16 19.43
CA GLY A 196 12.10 7.06 19.52
C GLY A 196 11.83 8.38 18.79
N ASP A 197 12.78 8.81 17.97
CA ASP A 197 12.70 10.04 17.16
C ASP A 197 12.92 9.69 15.68
N PRO A 198 11.95 9.04 15.03
CA PRO A 198 12.11 8.54 13.67
C PRO A 198 12.24 9.69 12.66
N LEU A 199 13.13 9.53 11.68
CA LEU A 199 13.12 10.38 10.49
C LEU A 199 11.91 10.01 9.62
N VAL A 200 11.20 11.01 9.10
CA VAL A 200 10.01 10.77 8.28
C VAL A 200 10.24 11.30 6.87
N VAL A 201 10.00 10.47 5.85
CA VAL A 201 9.99 10.89 4.45
C VAL A 201 8.63 10.58 3.85
N THR A 202 8.00 11.59 3.25
CA THR A 202 6.67 11.45 2.66
C THR A 202 6.66 11.88 1.21
N TRP A 203 5.88 11.17 0.39
CA TRP A 203 5.61 11.52 -1.00
C TRP A 203 4.11 11.68 -1.19
N ALA A 204 3.72 12.78 -1.81
CA ALA A 204 2.32 13.03 -2.13
C ALA A 204 1.38 12.94 -0.89
N SER A 205 1.92 13.15 0.31
CA SER A 205 1.17 12.99 1.54
C SER A 205 0.51 14.30 1.94
N PRO A 206 -0.75 14.30 2.36
CA PRO A 206 -1.31 15.44 3.07
C PRO A 206 -0.59 15.63 4.42
N GLN A 207 -0.72 16.84 4.97
CA GLN A 207 -0.18 17.21 6.27
C GLN A 207 -1.22 16.94 7.36
N VAL A 208 -0.78 16.44 8.52
CA VAL A 208 -1.65 16.27 9.69
C VAL A 208 -2.05 17.66 10.22
N ILE A 209 -3.35 17.89 10.43
CA ILE A 209 -3.92 19.17 10.86
C ILE A 209 -4.01 19.22 12.39
N GLY A 210 -3.56 20.32 12.99
CA GLY A 210 -3.82 20.64 14.40
C GLY A 210 -2.97 19.89 15.43
N GLY A 211 -2.01 19.08 15.00
CA GLY A 211 -0.97 18.48 15.85
C GLY A 211 0.29 19.35 15.92
N VAL A 212 1.14 19.11 16.92
CA VAL A 212 2.55 19.55 16.85
C VAL A 212 3.18 18.72 15.74
N GLU A 213 3.74 19.36 14.70
CA GLU A 213 4.41 18.59 13.65
C GLU A 213 5.47 17.68 14.28
N ALA A 214 5.53 16.41 13.85
CA ALA A 214 6.71 15.62 14.13
C ALA A 214 7.91 16.39 13.61
N ARG A 215 9.02 16.32 14.36
CA ARG A 215 10.28 16.90 13.91
C ARG A 215 10.80 16.04 12.78
N ASP A 216 11.71 16.59 11.98
CA ASP A 216 12.50 15.78 11.07
C ASP A 216 11.68 15.10 9.95
N ILE A 217 10.73 15.83 9.37
CA ILE A 217 9.94 15.38 8.21
C ILE A 217 10.50 15.97 6.91
N ILE A 218 10.76 15.12 5.92
CA ILE A 218 11.07 15.49 4.54
C ILE A 218 9.84 15.20 3.68
N ARG A 219 9.25 16.24 3.06
CA ARG A 219 8.04 16.14 2.24
C ARG A 219 8.39 16.37 0.78
N PHE A 220 8.01 15.43 -0.08
CA PHE A 220 8.07 15.56 -1.52
C PHE A 220 6.65 15.84 -2.04
N GLU A 221 6.45 17.04 -2.59
CA GLU A 221 5.17 17.50 -3.10
C GLU A 221 5.31 18.01 -4.54
N VAL A 222 4.30 17.75 -5.37
CA VAL A 222 4.25 18.20 -6.76
C VAL A 222 3.08 19.16 -6.89
N THR A 223 3.36 20.36 -7.42
CA THR A 223 2.33 21.36 -7.68
C THR A 223 1.35 20.83 -8.72
N GLY A 224 0.05 20.95 -8.42
CA GLY A 224 -1.05 20.39 -9.19
C GLY A 224 -1.57 19.05 -8.66
N ASP A 225 -0.95 18.45 -7.65
CA ASP A 225 -1.53 17.32 -6.93
C ASP A 225 -2.62 17.81 -5.96
N VAL A 226 -3.85 17.39 -6.19
CA VAL A 226 -5.03 17.80 -5.42
C VAL A 226 -4.98 17.37 -3.96
N ILE A 227 -4.20 16.33 -3.61
CA ILE A 227 -4.08 15.85 -2.23
C ILE A 227 -3.18 16.77 -1.42
N THR A 228 -2.01 17.11 -1.96
CA THR A 228 -1.07 18.04 -1.31
C THR A 228 -1.54 19.49 -1.45
N ASP A 229 -2.09 19.91 -2.60
CA ASP A 229 -2.54 21.29 -2.80
C ASP A 229 -3.94 21.59 -2.24
N GLY A 230 -4.78 20.57 -2.03
CA GLY A 230 -6.15 20.73 -1.55
C GLY A 230 -6.23 20.84 -0.03
N VAL A 231 -5.83 19.78 0.68
CA VAL A 231 -5.96 19.72 2.15
C VAL A 231 -4.82 20.46 2.84
N ALA A 232 -3.61 20.48 2.26
CA ALA A 232 -2.48 21.22 2.84
C ALA A 232 -2.55 22.75 2.60
N ALA A 233 -3.34 23.26 1.65
CA ALA A 233 -3.52 24.71 1.51
C ALA A 233 -4.32 25.36 2.66
N SER A 234 -5.07 24.55 3.44
CA SER A 234 -5.79 24.99 4.64
C SER A 234 -4.93 25.01 5.90
N SER A 235 -3.82 24.27 5.91
CA SER A 235 -2.80 24.32 6.95
C SER A 235 -1.62 25.11 6.39
N LEU A 236 -1.63 26.43 6.57
CA LEU A 236 -0.44 27.26 6.39
C LEU A 236 0.73 26.55 7.10
N SER A 237 1.61 25.90 6.33
CA SER A 237 2.93 25.53 6.79
C SER A 237 3.63 26.85 7.05
N VAL A 238 3.49 27.35 8.28
CA VAL A 238 4.42 28.35 8.80
C VAL A 238 5.74 27.61 8.83
N PRO A 239 6.78 28.03 8.08
CA PRO A 239 8.09 27.44 8.25
C PRO A 239 8.42 27.60 9.72
N ASP A 240 8.53 26.48 10.45
CA ASP A 240 9.06 26.58 11.80
C ASP A 240 10.47 27.15 11.64
N GLN A 241 10.69 28.31 12.24
CA GLN A 241 11.97 29.01 12.22
C GLN A 241 13.08 28.17 12.89
N ALA A 242 12.73 27.02 13.50
CA ALA A 242 13.65 26.02 14.01
C ALA A 242 14.33 25.14 12.94
N GLY A 243 13.75 24.98 11.74
CA GLY A 243 14.38 24.23 10.63
C GLY A 243 14.27 22.71 10.70
N ASP A 244 13.31 22.15 11.45
CA ASP A 244 13.20 20.70 11.64
C ASP A 244 12.39 19.99 10.51
N ASN A 245 11.60 20.70 9.70
CA ASN A 245 10.77 20.12 8.62
C ASN A 245 11.06 20.73 7.24
N TYR A 246 11.15 19.88 6.21
CA TYR A 246 11.46 20.28 4.83
C TYR A 246 10.37 20.00 3.83
N LEU A 247 10.23 20.92 2.87
CA LEU A 247 9.41 20.76 1.71
C LEU A 247 10.27 20.80 0.44
N VAL A 248 10.37 19.66 -0.24
CA VAL A 248 10.85 19.54 -1.62
C VAL A 248 9.65 19.66 -2.54
N ARG A 249 9.52 20.80 -3.22
CA ARG A 249 8.39 21.08 -4.10
C ARG A 249 8.83 21.28 -5.55
N GLY A 250 8.17 20.57 -6.46
CA GLY A 250 8.32 20.70 -7.91
C GLY A 250 7.07 21.25 -8.61
N ASP A 251 7.23 21.65 -9.87
CA ASP A 251 6.12 22.00 -10.76
C ASP A 251 5.93 20.90 -11.82
N ALA A 252 4.74 20.29 -11.88
CA ALA A 252 4.41 19.32 -12.93
C ALA A 252 4.11 19.96 -14.30
N GLY A 253 4.21 21.28 -14.41
CA GLY A 253 3.89 22.05 -15.60
C GLY A 253 2.53 22.74 -15.48
N ALA A 254 2.53 24.06 -15.72
CA ALA A 254 1.39 24.95 -15.63
C ALA A 254 0.16 24.43 -16.41
N GLY A 255 -0.86 23.96 -15.67
CA GLY A 255 -2.13 23.53 -16.26
C GLY A 255 -3.08 22.79 -15.32
N ARG A 256 -2.60 22.27 -14.18
CA ARG A 256 -3.44 21.56 -13.20
C ARG A 256 -3.94 22.55 -12.14
N SER A 257 -5.10 23.15 -12.40
CA SER A 257 -5.77 23.99 -11.41
C SER A 257 -6.38 23.08 -10.33
N GLY A 258 -5.71 22.97 -9.18
CA GLY A 258 -6.21 22.24 -8.03
C GLY A 258 -7.56 22.80 -7.57
N ALA A 259 -8.60 21.96 -7.56
CA ALA A 259 -9.88 22.36 -6.99
C ALA A 259 -9.71 22.51 -5.47
N ARG A 260 -9.85 23.75 -4.97
CA ARG A 260 -9.98 23.99 -3.53
C ARG A 260 -11.33 23.44 -3.08
N VAL A 261 -11.32 22.24 -2.49
CA VAL A 261 -12.54 21.67 -1.93
C VAL A 261 -12.75 22.27 -0.54
N GLY A 262 -13.77 23.13 -0.39
CA GLY A 262 -14.22 23.58 0.92
C GLY A 262 -15.01 22.46 1.58
N ILE A 263 -14.40 21.76 2.54
CA ILE A 263 -14.97 20.56 3.15
C ILE A 263 -15.33 20.84 4.62
N PRO A 264 -16.61 20.74 5.04
CA PRO A 264 -17.08 21.21 6.34
C PRO A 264 -16.99 20.20 7.51
N ASN A 265 -16.67 18.91 7.29
CA ASN A 265 -16.55 17.93 8.38
C ASN A 265 -15.53 16.80 8.11
N ALA A 266 -15.14 16.06 9.15
CA ALA A 266 -14.09 15.02 9.12
C ALA A 266 -14.36 13.85 8.15
N VAL A 267 -15.63 13.44 8.00
CA VAL A 267 -16.03 12.36 7.10
C VAL A 267 -15.85 12.78 5.65
N ASP A 268 -16.25 14.02 5.33
CA ASP A 268 -16.09 14.55 3.99
C ASP A 268 -14.61 14.77 3.63
N ILE A 269 -13.73 15.06 4.61
CA ILE A 269 -12.28 15.17 4.39
C ILE A 269 -11.70 13.80 4.03
N ALA A 270 -12.05 12.75 4.80
CA ALA A 270 -11.56 11.40 4.56
C ALA A 270 -12.00 10.84 3.20
N VAL A 271 -13.28 11.00 2.87
CA VAL A 271 -13.85 10.56 1.57
C VAL A 271 -13.32 11.41 0.41
N GLY A 272 -13.16 12.73 0.60
CA GLY A 272 -12.64 13.64 -0.42
C GLY A 272 -11.19 13.33 -0.81
N LEU A 273 -10.35 12.97 0.16
CA LEU A 273 -8.98 12.49 -0.07
C LEU A 273 -8.96 11.17 -0.87
N GLY A 274 -9.95 10.29 -0.69
CA GLY A 274 -10.11 9.08 -1.51
C GLY A 274 -10.57 9.35 -2.95
N ALA A 275 -11.44 10.34 -3.16
CA ALA A 275 -12.04 10.63 -4.46
C ALA A 275 -11.06 11.28 -5.48
N GLY A 276 -9.97 11.88 -5.02
CA GLY A 276 -8.91 12.48 -5.87
C GLY A 276 -7.89 11.50 -6.46
N ALA A 277 -8.03 10.20 -6.18
CA ALA A 277 -7.01 9.18 -6.44
C ALA A 277 -6.48 9.13 -7.89
N ALA A 278 -7.31 9.41 -8.90
CA ALA A 278 -6.88 9.36 -10.30
C ALA A 278 -5.86 10.46 -10.65
N ILE A 279 -6.14 11.73 -10.29
CA ILE A 279 -5.22 12.87 -10.53
C ILE A 279 -3.95 12.74 -9.67
N HIS A 280 -4.13 12.21 -8.46
CA HIS A 280 -3.08 11.92 -7.50
C HIS A 280 -2.10 10.84 -8.00
N MET A 281 -2.59 9.77 -8.64
CA MET A 281 -1.76 8.71 -9.22
C MET A 281 -1.02 9.15 -10.50
N GLU A 282 -1.55 10.11 -11.26
CA GLU A 282 -0.88 10.64 -12.46
C GLU A 282 0.42 11.42 -12.14
N GLY A 283 0.61 11.88 -10.89
CA GLY A 283 1.80 12.59 -10.44
C GLY A 283 3.02 11.70 -10.16
N ARG A 284 2.83 10.36 -10.05
CA ARG A 284 3.86 9.39 -9.64
C ARG A 284 5.21 9.53 -10.37
N PRO A 285 5.28 9.72 -11.71
CA PRO A 285 6.55 9.87 -12.41
C PRO A 285 7.37 11.10 -12.00
N PHE A 286 6.72 12.16 -11.52
CA PHE A 286 7.38 13.42 -11.17
C PHE A 286 8.07 13.37 -9.80
N TYR A 287 7.57 12.55 -8.87
CA TYR A 287 8.17 12.39 -7.54
C TYR A 287 9.56 11.73 -7.59
N GLY A 288 9.79 10.83 -8.55
CA GLY A 288 11.11 10.25 -8.76
C GLY A 288 12.15 11.31 -9.16
N ASN A 289 11.77 12.25 -10.04
CA ASN A 289 12.66 13.32 -10.47
C ASN A 289 12.97 14.29 -9.31
N LEU A 290 11.99 14.58 -8.46
CA LEU A 290 12.22 15.41 -7.27
C LEU A 290 13.20 14.78 -6.27
N ALA A 291 13.18 13.45 -6.13
CA ALA A 291 14.14 12.74 -5.32
C ALA A 291 15.56 12.84 -5.90
N ASP A 292 15.69 12.69 -7.22
CA ASP A 292 16.98 12.85 -7.91
C ASP A 292 17.50 14.29 -7.79
N GLU A 293 16.64 15.30 -8.01
CA GLU A 293 16.99 16.72 -7.82
C GLU A 293 17.40 17.02 -6.37
N PHE A 294 16.74 16.40 -5.39
CA PHE A 294 17.08 16.57 -3.98
C PHE A 294 18.45 15.98 -3.65
N ASP A 295 18.79 14.82 -4.20
CA ASP A 295 20.11 14.19 -4.02
C ASP A 295 21.25 15.05 -4.62
N GLU A 296 20.94 15.88 -5.62
CA GLU A 296 21.90 16.80 -6.26
C GLU A 296 22.05 18.17 -5.55
N ARG A 297 21.18 18.51 -4.59
CA ARG A 297 21.25 19.80 -3.89
C ARG A 297 22.44 19.86 -2.94
N ASP A 298 23.11 21.01 -2.94
CA ASP A 298 24.27 21.33 -2.10
C ASP A 298 24.01 22.47 -1.11
N ASP A 299 22.76 22.93 -1.00
CA ASP A 299 22.39 23.92 -0.01
C ASP A 299 22.49 23.35 1.42
N LEU A 300 22.78 24.22 2.39
CA LEU A 300 23.01 23.86 3.80
C LEU A 300 21.89 22.98 4.37
N TYR A 301 20.65 23.23 3.95
CA TYR A 301 19.48 22.58 4.50
C TYR A 301 19.30 21.19 3.87
N ALA A 302 19.40 21.07 2.54
CA ALA A 302 19.42 19.78 1.86
C ALA A 302 20.57 18.89 2.35
N THR A 303 21.77 19.43 2.47
CA THR A 303 22.96 18.69 2.94
C THR A 303 22.77 18.09 4.33
N ARG A 304 22.15 18.83 5.27
CA ARG A 304 21.87 18.33 6.62
C ARG A 304 20.91 17.14 6.61
N LEU A 305 19.91 17.18 5.75
CA LEU A 305 18.89 16.12 5.67
C LEU A 305 19.40 14.89 4.92
N GLN A 306 20.15 15.09 3.84
CA GLN A 306 20.89 14.02 3.18
C GLN A 306 21.78 13.29 4.18
N ALA A 307 22.52 14.02 5.04
CA ALA A 307 23.34 13.42 6.08
C ALA A 307 22.54 12.63 7.14
N ARG A 308 21.27 13.00 7.40
CA ARG A 308 20.39 12.23 8.30
C ARG A 308 19.80 10.99 7.65
N MET A 309 19.61 10.99 6.33
CA MET A 309 19.16 9.82 5.58
C MET A 309 20.31 8.85 5.25
N GLU A 310 21.54 9.35 5.08
CA GLU A 310 22.71 8.56 4.68
C GLU A 310 22.86 7.24 5.48
N PRO A 311 22.68 7.18 6.80
CA PRO A 311 22.84 5.92 7.53
C PRO A 311 21.86 4.82 7.11
N PHE A 312 20.72 5.19 6.51
CA PHE A 312 19.72 4.31 5.93
C PHE A 312 19.97 4.02 4.44
N LEU A 313 20.75 4.86 3.75
CA LEU A 313 21.03 4.80 2.32
C LEU A 313 22.50 4.38 2.09
N GLY A 314 22.73 3.13 1.66
CA GLY A 314 24.07 2.62 1.36
C GLY A 314 24.56 1.49 2.27
N GLY A 315 23.76 1.12 3.27
CA GLY A 315 23.96 -0.11 4.04
C GLY A 315 23.68 -1.38 3.24
N SER A 316 24.11 -2.53 3.76
CA SER A 316 23.68 -3.81 3.22
C SER A 316 22.28 -4.14 3.71
N VAL A 317 21.35 -4.38 2.78
CA VAL A 317 20.00 -4.86 3.12
C VAL A 317 20.10 -6.34 3.51
N VAL A 318 19.74 -6.65 4.76
CA VAL A 318 19.94 -7.98 5.36
C VAL A 318 18.67 -8.83 5.28
N SER A 319 17.49 -8.21 5.26
CA SER A 319 16.24 -8.91 4.96
C SER A 319 15.16 -7.97 4.42
N ASN A 320 14.41 -8.46 3.44
CA ASN A 320 13.13 -7.92 3.00
C ASN A 320 12.06 -8.94 3.41
N GLN A 321 11.16 -8.57 4.31
CA GLN A 321 9.96 -9.37 4.62
C GLN A 321 8.77 -8.50 4.97
#